data_AF-A0A355ACL0-F1
#
_entry.id   AF-A0A355ACL0-F1
#
_cell.length_a   1.000
_cell.length_b   1.000
_cell.length_c   1.000
_cell.angle_alpha   90.00
_cell.angle_beta   90.00
_cell.angle_gamma   90.00
#
_symmetry.space_group_name_H-M   'P 1'
#
loop_
_entity.id
_entity.type
_entity.pdbx_description
1 polymer ?
#
loop_
_entity_poly.entity_id
_entity_poly.type
_entity_poly.pdbx_seq_one_letter_code
_entity_poly.pdbx_strand_id
1 'polypeptide(L)'
;MKKILTELSLEELKKKRRTLELITGILTGLFLVLLIVEFLEYYNTKVFDFEQLFPLLLAIFLILNFIRIKKIIAEIKSREADK
;
A
#
# COMPACT_ATOMS: atom_id res chain seq x y z
N MET A 1 8.27 15.28 -4.12
CA MET A 1 7.02 14.68 -3.59
C MET A 1 6.27 15.60 -2.61
N LYS A 2 6.94 16.28 -1.66
CA LYS A 2 6.31 17.29 -0.77
C LYS A 2 5.57 18.39 -1.56
N LYS A 3 6.22 18.96 -2.59
CA LYS A 3 5.65 20.02 -3.46
C LYS A 3 4.26 19.69 -4.03
N ILE A 4 4.06 18.47 -4.52
CA ILE A 4 2.78 18.05 -5.12
C ILE A 4 1.67 17.91 -4.08
N LEU A 5 1.98 17.56 -2.83
CA LEU A 5 0.98 17.45 -1.76
C LEU A 5 0.59 18.83 -1.23
N THR A 6 1.56 19.75 -1.13
CA THR A 6 1.33 21.14 -0.69
C THR A 6 0.45 21.94 -1.64
N GLU A 7 0.46 21.60 -2.94
CA GLU A 7 -0.33 22.28 -3.98
C GLU A 7 -1.80 21.82 -4.05
N LEU A 8 -2.14 20.64 -3.51
CA LEU A 8 -3.50 20.12 -3.52
C LEU A 8 -4.36 20.79 -2.45
N SER A 9 -5.66 20.98 -2.73
CA SER A 9 -6.64 21.38 -1.71
C SER A 9 -6.87 20.29 -0.65
N LEU A 10 -7.42 20.66 0.51
CA LEU A 10 -7.73 19.72 1.58
C LEU A 10 -8.72 18.63 1.12
N GLU A 11 -9.71 19.00 0.30
CA GLU A 11 -10.67 18.04 -0.25
C GLU A 11 -10.01 17.04 -1.21
N GLU A 12 -9.14 17.52 -2.10
CA GLU A 12 -8.40 16.65 -3.01
C GLU A 12 -7.45 15.71 -2.27
N LEU A 13 -6.79 16.18 -1.19
CA LEU A 13 -5.99 15.32 -0.32
C LEU A 13 -6.83 14.23 0.34
N LYS A 14 -8.02 14.56 0.85
CA LYS A 14 -8.95 13.59 1.44
C LYS A 14 -9.45 12.56 0.42
N LYS A 15 -9.79 13.01 -0.80
CA LYS A 15 -10.19 12.12 -1.90
C LYS A 15 -9.06 11.18 -2.29
N LYS A 16 -7.86 11.72 -2.48
CA LYS A 16 -6.65 10.95 -2.83
C LYS A 16 -6.28 9.95 -1.74
N ARG A 17 -6.44 10.31 -0.46
CA ARG A 17 -6.27 9.38 0.67
C ARG A 17 -7.21 8.19 0.55
N ARG A 18 -8.52 8.43 0.40
CA ARG A 18 -9.53 7.36 0.29
C ARG A 18 -9.26 6.44 -0.90
N THR A 19 -8.92 7.00 -2.05
CA THR A 19 -8.57 6.20 -3.24
C THR A 19 -7.34 5.34 -2.99
N LEU A 20 -6.28 5.89 -2.40
CA LEU A 20 -5.08 5.12 -2.08
C LEU A 20 -5.34 4.06 -1.01
N GLU A 21 -6.13 4.34 0.02
CA GLU A 21 -6.54 3.38 1.05
C GLU A 21 -7.31 2.21 0.43
N LEU A 22 -8.27 2.49 -0.46
CA LEU A 22 -9.04 1.46 -1.16
C LEU A 22 -8.14 0.57 -2.04
N ILE A 23 -7.31 1.18 -2.88
CA ILE A 23 -6.38 0.44 -3.76
C ILE A 23 -5.40 -0.39 -2.92
N THR A 24 -4.84 0.19 -1.86
CA THR A 24 -3.90 -0.50 -0.97
C THR A 24 -4.58 -1.65 -0.23
N GLY A 25 -5.84 -1.48 0.18
CA GLY A 25 -6.64 -2.55 0.78
C GLY A 25 -6.84 -3.73 -0.18
N ILE A 26 -7.22 -3.46 -1.43
CA ILE A 26 -7.37 -4.49 -2.47
C ILE A 26 -6.03 -5.21 -2.71
N LEU A 27 -4.94 -4.45 -2.89
CA LEU A 27 -3.60 -5.04 -3.08
C LEU A 27 -3.15 -5.87 -1.88
N THR A 28 -3.50 -5.46 -0.66
CA THR A 28 -3.19 -6.21 0.56
C THR A 28 -3.96 -7.53 0.58
N GLY A 29 -5.24 -7.52 0.21
CA GLY A 29 -6.04 -8.74 0.08
C GLY A 29 -5.46 -9.71 -0.94
N LEU A 30 -5.09 -9.21 -2.13
CA LEU A 30 -4.44 -10.03 -3.17
C LEU A 30 -3.10 -10.60 -2.70
N PHE A 31 -2.29 -9.79 -2.02
CA PHE A 31 -1.01 -10.23 -1.46
C PHE A 31 -1.18 -11.37 -0.45
N LEU A 32 -2.18 -11.30 0.44
CA LEU A 32 -2.46 -12.37 1.41
C LEU A 32 -2.90 -13.66 0.71
N VAL A 33 -3.74 -13.57 -0.32
CA VAL A 33 -4.14 -14.73 -1.12
C VAL A 33 -2.90 -15.37 -1.77
N LEU A 34 -2.02 -14.56 -2.35
CA LEU A 34 -0.79 -15.03 -2.97
C LEU A 34 0.10 -15.76 -1.95
N LEU A 35 0.31 -15.19 -0.76
CA LEU A 35 1.07 -15.86 0.30
C LEU A 35 0.48 -17.23 0.69
N ILE A 36 -0.84 -17.35 0.75
CA ILE A 36 -1.50 -18.63 1.08
C ILE A 36 -1.26 -19.65 -0.03
N VAL A 37 -1.40 -19.25 -1.30
CA VAL A 37 -1.18 -20.14 -2.45
C VAL A 37 0.26 -20.64 -2.46
N GLU A 38 1.25 -19.75 -2.37
CA GLU A 38 2.67 -20.11 -2.36
C GLU A 38 3.03 -21.00 -1.15
N PHE A 39 2.44 -20.70 0.02
CA PHE A 39 2.64 -21.52 1.20
C PHE A 39 2.08 -22.94 1.02
N LEU A 40 0.88 -23.07 0.45
CA LEU A 40 0.26 -24.38 0.17
C LEU A 40 1.06 -25.16 -0.87
N GLU A 41 1.52 -24.48 -1.91
CA GLU A 41 2.35 -25.09 -2.95
C GLU A 41 3.66 -25.62 -2.37
N TYR A 42 4.41 -24.77 -1.64
CA TYR A 42 5.62 -25.18 -0.95
C TYR A 42 5.35 -26.32 0.04
N TYR A 43 4.24 -26.29 0.77
CA TYR A 43 3.91 -27.34 1.72
C TYR A 43 3.68 -28.69 1.02
N ASN A 44 3.05 -28.69 -0.16
CA ASN A 44 2.72 -29.88 -0.93
C ASN A 44 3.90 -30.44 -1.73
N THR A 45 4.69 -29.57 -2.38
CA THR A 45 5.78 -30.00 -3.27
C THR A 45 7.12 -30.11 -2.55
N LYS A 46 7.30 -29.37 -1.44
CA LYS A 46 8.60 -29.13 -0.78
C LYS A 46 9.65 -28.51 -1.72
N VAL A 47 9.22 -27.94 -2.84
CA VAL A 47 10.09 -27.29 -3.82
C VAL A 47 9.95 -25.78 -3.66
N PHE A 48 11.10 -25.11 -3.59
CA PHE A 48 11.16 -23.67 -3.66
C PHE A 48 11.51 -23.24 -5.08
N ASP A 49 10.61 -22.51 -5.75
CA ASP A 49 10.82 -21.99 -7.10
C ASP A 49 10.97 -20.47 -7.08
N PHE A 50 11.59 -19.91 -8.12
CA PHE A 50 11.83 -18.47 -8.25
C PHE A 50 10.53 -17.66 -8.29
N GLU A 51 9.43 -18.24 -8.79
CA GLU A 51 8.11 -17.62 -8.81
C GLU A 51 7.59 -17.29 -7.40
N GLN A 52 7.97 -18.09 -6.39
CA GLN A 52 7.64 -17.86 -4.97
C GLN A 52 8.27 -16.59 -4.39
N LEU A 53 9.16 -15.92 -5.13
CA LEU A 53 9.71 -14.61 -4.75
C LEU A 53 8.80 -13.44 -5.17
N PHE A 54 7.81 -13.65 -6.04
CA PHE A 54 6.89 -12.60 -6.50
C PHE A 54 6.17 -11.84 -5.35
N PRO A 55 5.70 -12.51 -4.28
CA PRO A 55 5.15 -11.83 -3.11
C PRO A 55 6.09 -10.77 -2.51
N LEU A 56 7.41 -10.97 -2.52
CA LEU A 56 8.37 -10.00 -1.96
C LEU A 56 8.34 -8.67 -2.72
N LEU A 57 8.23 -8.71 -4.06
CA LEU A 57 8.10 -7.50 -4.87
C LEU A 57 6.79 -6.76 -4.53
N LEU A 58 5.69 -7.51 -4.45
CA LEU A 58 4.39 -6.94 -4.10
C LEU A 58 4.40 -6.34 -2.68
N ALA A 59 5.10 -6.97 -1.73
CA ALA A 59 5.28 -6.47 -0.38
C ALA A 59 6.00 -5.11 -0.35
N ILE A 60 7.07 -4.93 -1.15
CA ILE A 60 7.76 -3.65 -1.27
C ILE A 60 6.81 -2.56 -1.77
N PHE A 61 6.00 -2.86 -2.79
CA PHE A 61 5.01 -1.91 -3.31
C PHE A 61 3.95 -1.54 -2.27
N LEU A 62 3.47 -2.51 -1.48
CA LEU A 62 2.52 -2.26 -0.39
C LEU A 62 3.11 -1.37 0.69
N ILE A 63 4.36 -1.62 1.11
CA ILE A 63 5.07 -0.80 2.10
C ILE A 63 5.18 0.66 1.60
N LEU A 64 5.57 0.86 0.34
CA LEU A 64 5.68 2.20 -0.25
C LEU A 64 4.32 2.93 -0.29
N ASN A 65 3.24 2.23 -0.64
CA ASN A 65 1.90 2.80 -0.63
C ASN A 65 1.44 3.15 0.79
N PHE A 66 1.73 2.31 1.77
CA PHE A 66 1.40 2.57 3.17
C PHE A 66 2.13 3.81 3.71
N ILE A 67 3.42 3.97 3.38
CA ILE A 67 4.20 5.16 3.72
C ILE A 67 3.58 6.42 3.06
N ARG A 68 3.14 6.32 1.81
CA ARG A 68 2.48 7.44 1.10
C ARG A 68 1.17 7.84 1.78
N ILE A 69 0.34 6.88 2.17
CA ILE A 69 -0.90 7.15 2.90
C ILE A 69 -0.61 7.88 4.21
N LYS A 70 0.38 7.40 4.99
CA LYS A 70 0.80 8.07 6.23
C LYS A 70 1.23 9.52 6.02
N LYS A 71 1.97 9.81 4.93
CA LYS A 71 2.37 11.18 4.58
C LYS A 71 1.17 12.06 4.25
N ILE A 72 0.19 11.55 3.50
CA ILE A 72 -1.05 12.28 3.19
C ILE A 72 -1.85 12.56 4.47
N ILE A 73 -1.96 11.59 5.38
CA ILE A 73 -2.63 11.78 6.68
C ILE A 73 -1.94 12.85 7.51
N ALA A 74 -0.61 12.84 7.57
CA ALA A 74 0.15 13.86 8.30
C ALA A 74 -0.08 15.26 7.73
N GLU A 75 -0.10 15.40 6.41
CA GLU A 75 -0.38 16.67 5.73
C GLU A 75 -1.81 17.17 6.02
N ILE A 76 -2.81 16.28 5.94
CA ILE A 76 -4.21 16.62 6.27
C ILE A 76 -4.31 17.11 7.71
N LYS A 77 -3.70 16.39 8.66
CA LYS A 77 -3.71 16.76 10.09
C LYS A 77 -3.04 18.10 10.35
N SER A 78 -1.91 18.38 9.70
CA SER A 78 -1.21 19.67 9.84
C SER A 78 -2.12 20.82 9.46
N ARG A 79 -2.84 20.72 8.33
CA ARG A 79 -3.73 21.79 7.85
C ARG A 79 -5.02 21.93 8.62
N GLU A 80 -5.47 20.85 9.26
CA GLU A 80 -6.62 20.89 10.17
C GLU A 80 -6.23 21.49 11.52
N ALA A 81 -4.97 21.40 11.95
CA ALA A 81 -4.46 22.01 13.17
C ALA A 81 -4.12 23.51 13.03
N ASP A 82 -3.81 23.96 11.81
CA ASP A 82 -3.56 25.38 11.48
C ASP A 82 -4.86 26.20 11.25
N LYS A 83 -6.05 25.59 11.43
CA LYS A 83 -7.37 26.24 11.33
C LYS A 83 -8.03 26.34 12.69
#